data_AF-A0AAV5H862-F1
#
_entry.id   AF-A0AAV5H862-F1
#
_cell.length_a   1.000
_cell.length_b   1.000
_cell.length_c   1.000
_cell.angle_alpha   90.00
_cell.angle_beta   90.00
_cell.angle_gamma   90.00
#
_symmetry.space_group_name_H-M   'P 1'
#
loop_
_entity.id
_entity.type
_entity.pdbx_description
1 polymer ?
#
loop_
_entity_poly.entity_id
_entity_poly.type
_entity_poly.pdbx_seq_one_letter_code
_entity_poly.pdbx_strand_id
1 'polypeptide(L)'
;MQKALRLDGFTQIDAVEEQVIPDGKFSTVVSPNPEDRCALEMGIAKAKRTGADIVLGTDLESDRVGIAVKGADGEYHFISQFKQAEMDSSRDYDFLFGYEESYGYLAGTHARDKDAVVSSLLICEMVAEAKANGKTHLDVMEEIYSTYGYYRDALDRFTLKGKDGLERILL
;
A
#
# COMPACT_ATOMS: atom_id res chain seq x y z
N MET A 1 13.08 -3.92 1.44
CA MET A 1 12.31 -4.00 0.18
C MET A 1 13.13 -4.36 -1.06
N GLN A 2 13.97 -3.48 -1.65
CA GLN A 2 14.64 -3.76 -2.95
C GLN A 2 15.41 -5.08 -3.02
N LYS A 3 16.15 -5.43 -1.95
CA LYS A 3 16.89 -6.69 -1.88
C LYS A 3 15.94 -7.90 -1.94
N ALA A 4 14.79 -7.83 -1.27
CA ALA A 4 13.80 -8.90 -1.27
C ALA A 4 13.20 -9.09 -2.67
N LEU A 5 12.79 -8.00 -3.33
CA LEU A 5 12.29 -8.04 -4.72
C LEU A 5 13.32 -8.66 -5.68
N ARG A 6 14.61 -8.33 -5.55
CA ARG A 6 15.66 -8.96 -6.37
C ARG A 6 15.81 -10.45 -6.10
N LEU A 7 15.69 -10.88 -4.84
CA LEU A 7 15.76 -12.31 -4.47
C LEU A 7 14.57 -13.09 -5.01
N ASP A 8 13.41 -12.44 -5.11
CA ASP A 8 12.17 -13.00 -5.67
C ASP A 8 12.18 -13.07 -7.22
N GLY A 9 13.15 -12.43 -7.87
CA GLY A 9 13.37 -12.52 -9.31
C GLY A 9 12.99 -11.26 -10.10
N PHE A 10 12.54 -10.19 -9.44
CA PHE A 10 12.31 -8.90 -10.10
C PHE A 10 13.63 -8.27 -10.54
N THR A 11 13.74 -7.95 -11.83
CA THR A 11 14.94 -7.38 -12.45
C THR A 11 14.83 -5.89 -12.74
N GLN A 12 13.61 -5.37 -12.94
CA GLN A 12 13.34 -3.97 -13.23
C GLN A 12 12.86 -3.26 -11.97
N ILE A 13 13.81 -2.81 -11.14
CA ILE A 13 13.54 -2.15 -9.86
C ILE A 13 14.20 -0.77 -9.88
N ASP A 14 13.38 0.27 -10.01
CA ASP A 14 13.81 1.67 -9.96
C ASP A 14 13.54 2.25 -8.58
N ALA A 15 14.57 2.83 -7.96
CA ALA A 15 14.44 3.51 -6.67
C ALA A 15 14.40 5.02 -6.86
N VAL A 16 13.61 5.77 -6.09
CA VAL A 16 13.70 7.24 -6.07
C VAL A 16 14.97 7.61 -5.32
N GLU A 17 16.01 8.03 -6.05
CA GLU A 17 17.37 8.17 -5.54
C GLU A 17 17.45 9.10 -4.32
N GLU A 18 16.68 10.18 -4.34
CA GLU A 18 16.61 11.16 -3.25
C GLU A 18 16.00 10.60 -1.96
N GLN A 19 15.16 9.57 -2.05
CA GLN A 19 14.45 8.96 -0.91
C GLN A 19 15.11 7.67 -0.40
N VAL A 20 16.18 7.18 -1.06
CA VAL A 20 16.96 6.02 -0.57
C VAL A 20 17.99 6.44 0.49
N ILE A 21 18.33 7.72 0.53
CA ILE A 21 19.28 8.27 1.50
C ILE A 21 18.53 8.55 2.80
N PRO A 22 18.96 8.01 3.95
CA PRO A 22 18.32 8.30 5.23
C PRO A 22 18.32 9.81 5.53
N ASP A 23 17.13 10.38 5.64
CA ASP A 23 16.91 11.78 6.00
C ASP A 23 15.87 11.88 7.13
N GLY A 24 16.35 12.14 8.35
CA GLY A 24 15.48 12.29 9.52
C GLY A 24 14.57 13.53 9.48
N LYS A 25 14.73 14.44 8.51
CA LYS A 25 13.85 15.60 8.31
C LYS A 25 12.77 15.35 7.26
N PHE A 26 12.80 14.23 6.54
CA PHE A 26 11.85 13.91 5.47
C PHE A 26 11.72 15.02 4.43
N SER A 27 12.83 15.65 4.05
CA SER A 27 12.84 16.88 3.24
C SER A 27 12.27 16.72 1.82
N THR A 28 12.16 15.48 1.35
CA THR A 28 11.65 15.12 0.02
C THR A 28 10.15 14.86 -0.01
N VAL A 29 9.46 14.86 1.13
CA VAL A 29 8.02 14.60 1.21
C VAL A 29 7.31 15.63 2.07
N VAL A 30 6.04 15.90 1.74
CA VAL A 30 5.18 16.74 2.58
C VAL A 30 4.79 15.99 3.86
N SER A 31 4.63 14.66 3.77
CA SER A 31 4.34 13.75 4.87
C SER A 31 5.10 12.44 4.67
N PRO A 32 5.78 11.91 5.70
CA PRO A 32 6.43 10.60 5.64
C PRO A 32 5.46 9.43 5.88
N ASN A 33 4.15 9.67 5.81
CA ASN A 33 3.15 8.63 5.94
C ASN A 33 2.75 8.07 4.56
N PRO A 34 2.99 6.79 4.25
CA PRO A 34 2.65 6.20 2.96
C PRO A 34 1.13 6.11 2.69
N GLU A 35 0.28 6.36 3.69
CA GLU A 35 -1.16 6.54 3.50
C GLU A 35 -1.50 7.83 2.74
N ASP A 36 -0.64 8.84 2.85
CA ASP A 36 -0.83 10.13 2.21
C ASP A 36 -0.34 10.08 0.76
N ARG A 37 -1.21 10.42 -0.18
CA ARG A 37 -0.88 10.40 -1.63
C ARG A 37 0.39 11.20 -1.96
N CYS A 38 0.66 12.27 -1.22
CA CYS A 38 1.84 13.11 -1.42
C CYS A 38 3.16 12.38 -1.14
N ALA A 39 3.14 11.31 -0.33
CA ALA A 39 4.34 10.51 -0.06
C ALA A 39 4.84 9.76 -1.30
N LEU A 40 3.94 9.42 -2.24
CA LEU A 40 4.28 8.68 -3.46
C LEU A 40 4.50 9.56 -4.70
N GLU A 41 4.29 10.88 -4.62
CA GLU A 41 4.33 11.78 -5.79
C GLU A 41 5.64 11.69 -6.58
N MET A 42 6.79 11.68 -5.91
CA MET A 42 8.09 11.53 -6.58
C MET A 42 8.22 10.17 -7.28
N GLY A 43 7.75 9.11 -6.63
CA GLY A 43 7.72 7.75 -7.17
C GLY A 43 6.83 7.66 -8.41
N ILE A 44 5.61 8.19 -8.34
CA ILE A 44 4.66 8.24 -9.46
C ILE A 44 5.25 9.06 -10.62
N ALA A 45 5.85 10.22 -10.33
CA ALA A 45 6.49 11.03 -11.36
C ALA A 45 7.62 10.27 -12.07
N LYS A 46 8.43 9.49 -11.34
CA LYS A 46 9.45 8.62 -11.93
C LYS A 46 8.84 7.48 -12.73
N ALA A 47 7.84 6.81 -12.19
CA ALA A 47 7.14 5.70 -12.80
C ALA A 47 6.47 6.10 -14.13
N LYS A 48 5.89 7.31 -14.23
CA LYS A 48 5.39 7.87 -15.49
C LYS A 48 6.48 8.02 -16.56
N ARG A 49 7.72 8.34 -16.17
CA ARG A 49 8.86 8.48 -17.10
C ARG A 49 9.44 7.14 -17.53
N THR A 50 9.54 6.17 -16.61
CA THR A 50 10.14 4.85 -16.89
C THR A 50 9.13 3.83 -17.40
N GLY A 51 7.84 4.11 -17.25
CA GLY A 51 6.77 3.21 -17.65
C GLY A 51 6.58 2.03 -16.68
N ALA A 52 6.92 2.19 -15.41
CA ALA A 52 6.77 1.15 -14.39
C ALA A 52 5.31 0.67 -14.25
N ASP A 53 5.10 -0.56 -13.79
CA ASP A 53 3.76 -1.12 -13.62
C ASP A 53 3.18 -0.82 -12.22
N ILE A 54 4.05 -0.62 -11.24
CA ILE A 54 3.71 -0.41 -9.82
C ILE A 54 4.72 0.53 -9.15
N VAL A 55 4.22 1.33 -8.21
CA VAL A 55 4.99 2.16 -7.27
C VAL A 55 4.68 1.70 -5.85
N LEU A 56 5.73 1.53 -5.06
CA LEU A 56 5.67 1.15 -3.65
C LEU A 56 6.36 2.21 -2.81
N GLY A 57 5.73 2.63 -1.71
CA GLY A 57 6.32 3.51 -0.70
C GLY A 57 6.09 2.93 0.69
N THR A 58 7.13 2.80 1.50
CA THR A 58 7.03 2.31 2.88
C THR A 58 7.30 3.44 3.86
N ASP A 59 6.81 3.31 5.08
CA ASP A 59 7.22 4.19 6.17
C ASP A 59 8.58 3.76 6.77
N LEU A 60 9.01 4.47 7.82
CA LEU A 60 10.29 4.27 8.49
C LEU A 60 10.45 2.89 9.13
N GLU A 61 9.35 2.38 9.69
CA GLU A 61 9.33 1.10 10.42
C GLU A 61 9.09 -0.08 9.47
N SER A 62 8.72 0.21 8.21
CA SER A 62 8.45 -0.79 7.17
C SER A 62 7.33 -1.74 7.57
N ASP A 63 6.35 -1.23 8.33
CA ASP A 63 5.14 -1.95 8.72
C ASP A 63 3.98 -1.63 7.74
N ARG A 64 4.03 -0.46 7.10
CA ARG A 64 3.02 0.02 6.15
C ARG A 64 3.57 0.22 4.74
N VAL A 65 2.70 -0.01 3.75
CA VAL A 65 3.02 0.21 2.34
C VAL A 65 1.89 0.92 1.59
N GLY A 66 2.22 2.08 1.03
CA GLY A 66 1.42 2.80 0.04
C GLY A 66 1.72 2.23 -1.35
N ILE A 67 0.68 2.03 -2.14
CA ILE A 67 0.76 1.35 -3.43
C ILE A 67 0.06 2.20 -4.48
N ALA A 68 0.71 2.41 -5.62
CA ALA A 68 0.06 2.96 -6.81
C ALA A 68 0.33 2.05 -8.02
N VAL A 69 -0.72 1.68 -8.73
CA VAL A 69 -0.63 0.82 -9.93
C VAL A 69 -1.02 1.58 -11.18
N LYS A 70 -0.42 1.20 -12.31
CA LYS A 70 -0.72 1.81 -13.60
C LYS A 70 -2.02 1.23 -14.20
N GLY A 71 -2.93 2.11 -14.59
CA GLY A 71 -4.16 1.79 -15.31
C GLY A 71 -3.98 1.68 -16.81
N ALA A 72 -5.00 1.17 -17.49
CA ALA A 72 -5.03 1.04 -18.95
C ALA A 72 -4.98 2.40 -19.67
N ASP A 73 -5.44 3.46 -19.00
CA ASP A 73 -5.33 4.86 -19.43
C ASP A 73 -3.92 5.44 -19.28
N GLY A 74 -3.00 4.70 -18.64
CA GLY A 74 -1.63 5.14 -18.36
C GLY A 74 -1.49 5.97 -17.08
N GLU A 75 -2.57 6.23 -16.36
CA GLU A 75 -2.56 6.94 -15.09
C GLU A 75 -2.27 6.01 -13.90
N TYR A 76 -1.83 6.58 -12.78
CA TYR A 76 -1.49 5.81 -11.58
C TYR A 76 -2.57 5.98 -10.52
N HIS A 77 -3.14 4.86 -10.10
CA HIS A 77 -4.22 4.82 -9.14
C HIS A 77 -3.72 4.27 -7.81
N PHE A 78 -4.02 4.99 -6.74
CA PHE A 78 -3.70 4.55 -5.40
C PHE A 78 -4.57 3.36 -5.03
N ILE A 79 -3.94 2.29 -4.55
CA ILE A 79 -4.66 1.13 -4.04
C ILE A 79 -4.78 1.31 -2.53
N SER A 80 -6.00 1.59 -2.10
CA SER A 80 -6.38 1.68 -0.69
C SER A 80 -7.62 0.83 -0.51
N GLN A 81 -7.53 -0.19 0.35
CA GLN A 81 -8.59 -1.04 0.90
C GLN A 81 -8.34 -2.54 0.64
N PHE A 82 -8.29 -3.27 1.74
CA PHE A 82 -9.14 -4.44 1.98
C PHE A 82 -9.69 -4.28 3.44
N LYS A 83 -10.64 -5.09 3.99
CA LYS A 83 -11.08 -5.14 5.45
C LYS A 83 -10.65 -6.35 6.37
N GLN A 84 -10.04 -6.13 7.55
CA GLN A 84 -9.43 -7.14 8.46
C GLN A 84 -10.26 -8.44 8.69
N ALA A 85 -9.60 -9.60 8.75
CA ALA A 85 -10.18 -10.83 9.31
C ALA A 85 -9.97 -10.88 10.83
N GLU A 86 -11.07 -10.99 11.59
CA GLU A 86 -11.01 -11.17 13.05
C GLU A 86 -10.49 -12.57 13.40
N MET A 87 -9.52 -12.66 14.31
CA MET A 87 -9.12 -13.93 14.91
C MET A 87 -10.19 -14.39 15.91
N ASP A 88 -11.11 -15.23 15.43
CA ASP A 88 -12.02 -15.98 16.29
C ASP A 88 -11.28 -17.19 16.88
N SER A 89 -10.95 -17.11 18.17
CA SER A 89 -10.27 -18.17 18.93
C SER A 89 -11.13 -19.43 19.16
N SER A 90 -12.40 -19.41 18.70
CA SER A 90 -13.30 -20.57 18.73
C SER A 90 -13.36 -21.36 17.43
N ARG A 91 -12.63 -20.92 16.38
CA ARG A 91 -12.66 -21.55 15.06
C ARG A 91 -11.30 -22.16 14.70
N ASP A 92 -11.34 -23.37 14.15
CA ASP A 92 -10.19 -24.11 13.64
C ASP A 92 -9.84 -23.61 12.21
N TYR A 93 -9.27 -22.41 12.11
CA TYR A 93 -8.74 -21.86 10.85
C TYR A 93 -7.29 -21.42 11.04
N ASP A 94 -6.43 -21.80 10.10
CA ASP A 94 -5.08 -21.23 9.99
C ASP A 94 -5.19 -19.76 9.54
N PHE A 95 -4.54 -18.85 10.27
CA PHE A 95 -4.46 -17.44 9.86
C PHE A 95 -3.69 -17.33 8.54
N LEU A 96 -4.37 -16.89 7.49
CA LEU A 96 -3.81 -16.75 6.14
C LEU A 96 -3.33 -15.33 5.85
N PHE A 97 -4.15 -14.31 6.18
CA PHE A 97 -3.87 -12.92 5.83
C PHE A 97 -4.69 -11.97 6.71
N GLY A 98 -4.08 -10.85 7.11
CA GLY A 98 -4.73 -9.76 7.85
C GLY A 98 -4.12 -8.42 7.48
N TYR A 99 -4.85 -7.32 7.70
CA TYR A 99 -4.40 -5.96 7.41
C TYR A 99 -5.34 -4.94 8.06
N GLU A 100 -4.99 -3.66 7.95
CA GLU A 100 -5.72 -2.52 8.50
C GLU A 100 -5.92 -1.41 7.45
N GLU A 101 -6.91 -0.55 7.65
CA GLU A 101 -7.19 0.60 6.75
C GLU A 101 -5.98 1.54 6.63
N SER A 102 -5.12 1.59 7.65
CA SER A 102 -3.87 2.35 7.67
C SER A 102 -2.73 1.69 6.89
N TYR A 103 -3.02 0.87 5.87
CA TYR A 103 -2.05 0.34 4.90
C TYR A 103 -1.01 -0.63 5.50
N GLY A 104 -1.38 -1.26 6.61
CA GLY A 104 -0.57 -2.27 7.26
C GLY A 104 -1.09 -3.66 6.94
N TYR A 105 -0.22 -4.60 6.56
CA TYR A 105 -0.60 -5.92 6.07
C TYR A 105 0.30 -7.01 6.66
N LEU A 106 -0.25 -8.21 6.86
CA LEU A 106 0.46 -9.39 7.35
C LEU A 106 -0.07 -10.65 6.65
N ALA A 107 0.81 -11.38 5.96
CA ALA A 107 0.50 -12.66 5.35
C ALA A 107 1.06 -13.82 6.18
N GLY A 108 0.20 -14.76 6.58
CA GLY A 108 0.58 -15.91 7.40
C GLY A 108 1.06 -15.53 8.81
N THR A 109 1.66 -16.50 9.51
CA THR A 109 1.96 -16.39 10.95
C THR A 109 3.45 -16.12 11.26
N HIS A 110 4.23 -15.78 10.23
CA HIS A 110 5.68 -15.61 10.34
C HIS A 110 6.10 -14.40 11.19
N ALA A 111 5.25 -13.37 11.26
CA ALA A 111 5.39 -12.22 12.12
C ALA A 111 4.14 -12.04 12.98
N ARG A 112 4.29 -11.29 14.09
CA ARG A 112 3.18 -10.83 14.93
C ARG A 112 2.92 -9.33 14.79
N ASP A 113 3.52 -8.74 13.76
CA ASP A 113 3.41 -7.34 13.40
C ASP A 113 3.27 -7.24 11.87
N LYS A 114 2.88 -6.07 11.37
CA LYS A 114 2.70 -5.83 9.93
C LYS A 114 4.06 -5.88 9.21
N ASP A 115 4.07 -6.40 7.99
CA ASP A 115 5.28 -6.56 7.19
C ASP A 115 5.05 -5.99 5.78
N ALA A 116 5.52 -4.76 5.57
CA ALA A 116 5.43 -4.10 4.28
C ALA A 116 6.26 -4.80 3.19
N VAL A 117 7.32 -5.54 3.56
CA VAL A 117 8.19 -6.21 2.59
C VAL A 117 7.48 -7.41 2.00
N VAL A 118 6.91 -8.28 2.83
CA VAL A 118 6.15 -9.45 2.35
C VAL A 118 4.94 -9.00 1.53
N SER A 119 4.24 -7.98 2.02
CA SER A 119 3.07 -7.43 1.34
C SER A 119 3.43 -6.84 -0.03
N SER A 120 4.56 -6.14 -0.11
CA SER A 120 5.11 -5.66 -1.39
C SER A 120 5.41 -6.78 -2.36
N LEU A 121 5.97 -7.92 -1.90
CA LEU A 121 6.24 -9.07 -2.76
C LEU A 121 4.94 -9.63 -3.35
N LEU A 122 3.95 -9.92 -2.50
CA LEU A 122 2.67 -10.46 -2.92
C LEU A 122 1.97 -9.57 -3.95
N ILE A 123 1.96 -8.26 -3.72
CA ILE A 123 1.32 -7.31 -4.65
C ILE A 123 2.11 -7.23 -5.97
N CYS A 124 3.44 -7.23 -5.91
CA CYS A 124 4.26 -7.27 -7.11
C CYS A 124 4.01 -8.55 -7.92
N GLU A 125 3.83 -9.71 -7.28
CA GLU A 125 3.44 -10.96 -7.94
C GLU A 125 2.05 -10.84 -8.60
N MET A 126 1.05 -10.30 -7.90
CA MET A 126 -0.29 -10.07 -8.45
C MET A 126 -0.27 -9.16 -9.69
N VAL A 127 0.54 -8.10 -9.67
CA VAL A 127 0.72 -7.18 -10.82
C VAL A 127 1.43 -7.90 -11.96
N ALA A 128 2.47 -8.68 -11.67
CA ALA A 128 3.21 -9.44 -12.67
C ALA A 128 2.32 -10.50 -13.35
N GLU A 129 1.48 -11.20 -12.59
CA GLU A 129 0.52 -12.17 -13.10
C GLU A 129 -0.56 -11.51 -13.96
N ALA A 130 -1.13 -10.38 -13.52
CA ALA A 130 -2.08 -9.61 -14.32
C ALA A 130 -1.47 -9.24 -15.67
N LYS A 131 -0.24 -8.71 -15.65
CA LYS A 131 0.49 -8.32 -16.86
C LYS A 131 0.80 -9.51 -17.77
N ALA A 132 1.19 -10.66 -17.21
CA ALA A 132 1.41 -11.89 -17.97
C ALA A 132 0.14 -12.35 -18.70
N ASN A 133 -1.03 -12.06 -18.14
CA ASN A 133 -2.35 -12.33 -18.71
C ASN A 133 -2.88 -11.17 -19.60
N GLY A 134 -2.05 -10.18 -19.92
CA GLY A 134 -2.43 -9.05 -20.78
C GLY A 134 -3.38 -8.05 -20.13
N LYS A 135 -3.49 -8.07 -18.79
CA LYS A 135 -4.33 -7.18 -17.99
C LYS A 135 -3.48 -6.23 -17.15
N THR A 136 -4.06 -5.11 -16.75
CA THR A 136 -3.56 -4.30 -15.65
C THR A 136 -4.07 -4.85 -14.32
N HIS A 137 -3.43 -4.48 -13.21
CA HIS A 137 -3.92 -4.86 -11.89
C HIS A 137 -5.31 -4.25 -11.60
N LEU A 138 -5.57 -3.05 -12.14
CA LEU A 138 -6.89 -2.41 -12.06
C LEU A 138 -7.97 -3.23 -12.77
N ASP A 139 -7.69 -3.79 -13.95
CA ASP A 139 -8.65 -4.65 -14.65
C ASP A 139 -9.03 -5.86 -13.78
N VAL A 140 -8.06 -6.47 -13.09
CA VAL A 140 -8.32 -7.59 -12.17
C VAL A 140 -9.17 -7.14 -10.97
N MET A 141 -8.90 -5.95 -10.42
CA MET A 141 -9.74 -5.39 -9.35
C MET A 141 -11.17 -5.13 -9.82
N GLU A 142 -11.35 -4.57 -11.02
CA GLU A 142 -12.67 -4.33 -11.61
C GLU A 142 -13.44 -5.64 -11.84
N GLU A 143 -12.76 -6.71 -12.25
CA GLU A 143 -13.36 -8.05 -12.37
C GLU A 143 -13.84 -8.61 -11.02
N ILE A 144 -13.05 -8.42 -9.96
CA ILE A 144 -13.44 -8.79 -8.60
C ILE A 144 -14.68 -7.99 -8.18
N TYR A 145 -14.69 -6.67 -8.38
CA TYR A 145 -15.85 -5.84 -8.04
C TYR A 145 -17.08 -6.18 -8.87
N SER A 146 -16.92 -6.50 -10.15
CA SER A 146 -18.02 -6.95 -11.01
C SER A 146 -18.62 -8.27 -10.53
N THR A 147 -17.79 -9.17 -10.00
CA THR A 147 -18.21 -10.50 -9.53
C THR A 147 -18.88 -10.44 -8.15
N TYR A 148 -18.33 -9.66 -7.22
CA TYR A 148 -18.74 -9.68 -5.80
C TYR A 148 -19.44 -8.40 -5.32
N GLY A 149 -19.50 -7.37 -6.16
CA GLY A 149 -20.04 -6.06 -5.82
C GLY A 149 -19.02 -5.12 -5.19
N TYR A 150 -19.48 -3.91 -4.86
CA TYR A 150 -18.66 -2.84 -4.30
C TYR A 150 -18.97 -2.62 -2.81
N TYR A 151 -17.94 -2.35 -2.02
CA TYR A 151 -18.07 -1.81 -0.68
C TYR A 151 -17.56 -0.36 -0.68
N ARG A 152 -18.36 0.58 -0.15
CA ARG A 152 -17.97 1.98 -0.03
C ARG A 152 -17.66 2.26 1.43
N ASP A 153 -16.40 2.55 1.72
CA ASP A 153 -15.96 3.06 3.01
C ASP A 153 -15.61 4.54 2.93
N ALA A 154 -15.82 5.28 4.01
CA ALA A 154 -15.49 6.70 4.08
C ALA A 154 -15.04 7.07 5.50
N LEU A 155 -13.87 7.67 5.61
CA LEU A 155 -13.28 8.12 6.88
C LEU A 155 -13.30 9.64 6.97
N ASP A 156 -14.16 10.18 7.83
CA ASP A 156 -14.18 11.62 8.14
C ASP A 156 -13.17 11.94 9.25
N ARG A 157 -12.08 12.64 8.90
CA ARG A 157 -11.04 13.06 9.85
C ARG A 157 -11.25 14.52 10.29
N PHE A 158 -11.54 14.72 11.57
CA PHE A 158 -11.60 16.06 12.18
C PHE A 158 -10.36 16.29 13.04
N THR A 159 -9.58 17.33 12.73
CA THR A 159 -8.44 17.76 13.57
C THR A 159 -8.80 19.04 14.29
N LEU A 160 -9.06 18.95 15.60
CA LEU A 160 -9.27 20.11 16.46
C LEU A 160 -8.05 20.30 17.37
N LYS A 161 -7.37 21.44 17.25
CA LYS A 161 -6.14 21.73 18.01
C LYS A 161 -6.45 22.51 19.28
N GLY A 162 -5.75 22.18 20.37
CA GLY A 162 -5.79 22.93 21.63
C GLY A 162 -6.94 22.56 22.55
N LYS A 163 -7.08 23.34 23.64
CA LYS A 163 -8.04 23.08 24.74
C LYS A 163 -9.50 23.13 24.27
N ASP A 164 -9.82 24.06 23.37
CA ASP A 164 -11.16 24.20 22.76
C ASP A 164 -11.52 22.99 21.87
N GLY A 165 -10.50 22.32 21.32
CA GLY A 165 -10.69 21.08 20.57
C GLY A 165 -11.11 19.91 21.45
N LEU A 166 -10.52 19.80 22.65
CA LEU A 166 -10.89 18.80 23.66
C LEU A 166 -12.34 18.96 24.15
N GLU A 167 -12.78 20.21 24.38
CA GLU A 167 -14.16 20.48 24.82
C GLU A 167 -15.21 20.12 23.75
N ARG A 168 -14.87 20.25 22.46
CA ARG A 168 -15.75 19.90 21.35
C ARG A 168 -15.79 18.40 21.00
N ILE A 169 -14.80 17.62 21.45
CA ILE A 169 -14.74 16.17 21.26
C ILE A 169 -15.57 15.42 22.32
N LEU A 170 -15.81 16.04 23.48
CA LEU A 170 -16.47 15.42 24.64
C LEU A 170 -17.98 15.70 24.73
N LEU A 171 -18.58 16.33 23.72
CA LEU A 171 -20.02 16.62 23.60
C LEU A 171 -20.60 15.89 22.38
#